data_AF-A0A2V5XBM7-F1
#
_entry.id   AF-A0A2V5XBM7-F1
#
_cell.length_a   1.000
_cell.length_b   1.000
_cell.length_c   1.000
_cell.angle_alpha   90.00
_cell.angle_beta   90.00
_cell.angle_gamma   90.00
#
_symmetry.space_group_name_H-M   'P 1'
#
loop_
_entity.id
_entity.type
_entity.pdbx_description
1 polymer ?
#
loop_
_entity_poly.entity_id
_entity_poly.type
_entity_poly.pdbx_seq_one_letter_code
_entity_poly.pdbx_strand_id
1 'polypeptide(L)'
;MRTRILAIVALTCGLSGVCLAQSSATPATTAAKATGGSSAPYNEGPVWTLTMIKTKTGLADEYIKQITGTVKPVYDEEKKQKIILDYKILNGEASDPHDFNILILVEYPNWAAFDNLRDKMDPVIAKVMGSEEQRRDLAVKRLDVREILGTKTMREITLK
;
A
#
# COMPACT_ATOMS: atom_id res chain seq x y z
N MET A 1 -41.68 -11.16 55.40
CA MET A 1 -41.53 -9.75 54.99
C MET A 1 -41.14 -9.74 53.52
N ARG A 2 -42.14 -9.91 52.64
CA ARG A 2 -42.91 -8.89 51.89
C ARG A 2 -42.28 -8.58 50.52
N THR A 3 -42.22 -9.60 49.65
CA THR A 3 -43.07 -9.83 48.45
C THR A 3 -43.00 -8.76 47.35
N ARG A 4 -42.50 -9.20 46.19
CA ARG A 4 -42.72 -8.61 44.86
C ARG A 4 -44.21 -8.67 44.52
N ILE A 5 -44.75 -7.61 43.90
CA ILE A 5 -46.09 -7.60 43.30
C ILE A 5 -45.97 -7.11 41.86
N LEU A 6 -46.39 -7.97 40.93
CA LEU A 6 -46.81 -7.60 39.58
C LEU A 6 -48.15 -6.87 39.65
N ALA A 7 -48.35 -5.86 38.80
CA ALA A 7 -49.67 -5.53 38.28
C ALA A 7 -49.56 -5.07 36.83
N ILE A 8 -50.06 -5.92 35.95
CA ILE A 8 -50.55 -5.64 34.60
C ILE A 8 -51.80 -4.77 34.76
N VAL A 9 -52.07 -3.84 33.82
CA VAL A 9 -53.39 -3.61 33.17
C VAL A 9 -53.33 -2.39 32.23
N ALA A 10 -53.65 -2.70 30.97
CA ALA A 10 -54.43 -1.97 29.95
C ALA A 10 -54.21 -0.46 29.77
N LEU A 11 -53.75 0.00 28.60
CA LEU A 11 -54.57 0.21 27.39
C LEU A 11 -55.75 1.15 27.64
N THR A 12 -55.66 2.40 27.18
CA THR A 12 -56.65 3.00 26.25
C THR A 12 -56.27 4.43 25.86
N CYS A 13 -56.47 4.72 24.58
CA CYS A 13 -56.41 6.02 23.94
C CYS A 13 -57.32 7.06 24.61
N GLY A 14 -56.88 8.32 24.59
CA GLY A 14 -57.77 9.47 24.73
C GLY A 14 -57.04 10.78 24.44
N LEU A 15 -57.14 11.26 23.19
CA LEU A 15 -56.98 12.68 22.85
C LEU A 15 -57.97 13.46 23.74
N SER A 16 -57.71 14.62 24.34
CA SER A 16 -57.44 15.93 23.75
C SER A 16 -57.40 16.92 24.92
N GLY A 17 -56.58 17.97 24.88
CA GLY A 17 -56.69 19.05 25.88
C GLY A 17 -55.45 19.93 25.96
N VAL A 18 -55.40 20.92 25.06
CA VAL A 18 -54.35 21.92 24.88
C VAL A 18 -54.23 22.85 26.10
N CYS A 19 -53.01 23.10 26.60
CA CYS A 19 -52.48 24.46 26.81
C CYS A 19 -51.03 24.53 27.37
N LEU A 20 -50.22 25.32 26.66
CA LEU A 20 -49.06 26.12 27.11
C LEU A 20 -47.73 25.41 27.49
N ALA A 21 -46.99 25.09 26.44
CA ALA A 21 -45.59 25.46 26.19
C ALA A 21 -44.64 25.63 27.40
N GLN A 22 -43.76 24.63 27.60
CA GLN A 22 -42.38 24.88 28.02
C GLN A 22 -41.47 23.84 27.38
N SER A 23 -41.04 24.12 26.14
CA SER A 23 -40.06 23.33 25.42
C SER A 23 -38.67 23.54 26.02
N SER A 24 -38.26 22.69 26.95
CA SER A 24 -36.82 22.51 27.24
C SER A 24 -36.26 21.54 26.20
N ALA A 25 -36.02 22.04 24.99
CA ALA A 25 -35.26 21.34 23.98
C ALA A 25 -33.84 21.14 24.50
N THR A 26 -33.49 19.89 24.82
CA THR A 26 -32.10 19.47 24.94
C THR A 26 -31.38 19.89 23.68
N PRO A 27 -30.26 20.63 23.73
CA PRO A 27 -29.52 20.94 22.52
C PRO A 27 -29.05 19.60 21.96
N ALA A 28 -29.62 19.19 20.84
CA ALA A 28 -28.98 18.23 19.97
C ALA A 28 -27.67 18.90 19.57
N THR A 29 -26.56 18.51 20.21
CA THR A 29 -25.23 18.72 19.65
C THR A 29 -25.26 18.07 18.29
N THR A 30 -25.50 18.87 17.26
CA THR A 30 -25.12 18.57 15.90
C THR A 30 -23.64 18.26 15.97
N ALA A 31 -23.30 16.97 16.01
CA ALA A 31 -21.96 16.52 15.72
C ALA A 31 -21.69 17.05 14.31
N ALA A 32 -20.98 18.17 14.24
CA ALA A 32 -20.44 18.66 12.99
C ALA A 32 -19.62 17.50 12.46
N LYS A 33 -20.12 16.85 11.40
CA LYS A 33 -19.34 15.91 10.63
C LYS A 33 -18.18 16.73 10.11
N ALA A 34 -17.04 16.67 10.78
CA ALA A 34 -15.82 17.27 10.29
C ALA A 34 -15.60 16.65 8.91
N THR A 35 -15.89 17.41 7.86
CA THR A 35 -15.31 17.18 6.53
C THR A 35 -13.84 17.56 6.64
N GLY A 36 -13.10 16.78 7.43
CA GLY A 36 -11.66 16.87 7.57
C GLY A 36 -11.01 16.32 6.32
N GLY A 37 -11.17 17.04 5.21
CA GLY A 37 -10.28 16.88 4.07
C GLY A 37 -8.95 17.57 4.40
N SER A 38 -7.83 16.97 4.00
CA SER A 38 -6.52 17.60 4.11
C SER A 38 -6.51 18.94 3.34
N SER A 39 -6.02 20.00 3.98
CA SER A 39 -5.79 21.30 3.35
C SER A 39 -4.57 21.32 2.42
N ALA A 40 -3.88 20.18 2.27
CA ALA A 40 -2.73 20.07 1.36
C ALA A 40 -3.13 20.44 -0.08
N PRO A 41 -2.23 21.08 -0.86
CA PRO A 41 -2.48 21.47 -2.25
C PRO A 41 -2.36 20.29 -3.24
N TYR A 42 -2.38 19.05 -2.77
CA TYR A 42 -2.26 17.84 -3.58
C TYR A 42 -3.17 16.73 -3.05
N ASN A 43 -3.42 15.74 -3.89
CA ASN A 43 -4.04 14.47 -3.56
C ASN A 43 -2.97 13.38 -3.54
N GLU A 44 -3.11 12.44 -2.62
CA GLU A 44 -2.21 11.31 -2.50
C GLU A 44 -2.66 10.15 -3.38
N GLY A 45 -1.71 9.60 -4.15
CA GLY A 45 -1.90 8.44 -4.98
C GLY A 45 -1.21 7.18 -4.44
N PRO A 46 -0.91 6.24 -5.35
CA PRO A 46 -0.14 5.02 -5.09
C PRO A 46 1.25 5.29 -4.51
N VAL A 47 1.88 4.23 -4.00
CA VAL A 47 3.24 4.27 -3.44
C VAL A 47 4.19 3.52 -4.36
N TRP A 48 5.29 4.15 -4.73
CA TRP A 48 6.32 3.58 -5.59
C TRP A 48 7.56 3.21 -4.77
N THR A 49 8.07 2.00 -4.94
CA THR A 49 9.41 1.62 -4.50
C THR A 49 10.36 1.63 -5.68
N LEU A 50 11.41 2.43 -5.58
CA LEU A 50 12.41 2.67 -6.62
C LEU A 50 13.73 2.03 -6.19
N THR A 51 14.27 1.13 -7.01
CA THR A 51 15.60 0.54 -6.80
C THR A 51 16.56 1.03 -7.87
N MET A 52 17.55 1.81 -7.45
CA MET A 52 18.57 2.43 -8.30
C MET A 52 19.76 1.49 -8.42
N ILE A 53 20.08 1.10 -9.66
CA ILE A 53 21.01 0.02 -9.97
C ILE A 53 22.06 0.51 -10.95
N LYS A 54 23.31 0.36 -10.55
CA LYS A 54 24.47 0.63 -11.39
C LYS A 54 25.07 -0.70 -11.86
N THR A 55 25.04 -0.97 -13.15
CA THR A 55 25.71 -2.14 -13.71
C THR A 55 27.20 -1.86 -13.87
N LYS A 56 28.05 -2.88 -13.72
CA LYS A 56 29.47 -2.73 -14.04
C LYS A 56 29.67 -2.51 -15.54
N THR A 57 30.77 -1.86 -15.89
CA THR A 57 31.12 -1.52 -17.26
C THR A 57 31.02 -2.72 -18.19
N GLY A 58 30.24 -2.60 -19.27
CA GLY A 58 30.04 -3.65 -20.26
C GLY A 58 29.10 -4.79 -19.87
N LEU A 59 28.50 -4.77 -18.66
CA LEU A 59 27.65 -5.86 -18.14
C LEU A 59 26.16 -5.51 -18.05
N ALA A 60 25.73 -4.40 -18.67
CA ALA A 60 24.34 -3.96 -18.64
C ALA A 60 23.38 -5.00 -19.26
N ASP A 61 23.68 -5.48 -20.47
CA ASP A 61 22.86 -6.46 -21.18
C ASP A 61 22.79 -7.81 -20.45
N GLU A 62 23.91 -8.24 -19.85
CA GLU A 62 23.96 -9.44 -19.03
C GLU A 62 23.02 -9.32 -17.83
N TYR A 63 23.04 -8.17 -17.15
CA TYR A 63 22.12 -7.93 -16.04
C TYR A 63 20.65 -7.86 -16.50
N ILE A 64 20.35 -7.23 -17.65
CA ILE A 64 19.00 -7.20 -18.24
C ILE A 64 18.50 -8.62 -18.55
N LYS A 65 19.35 -9.47 -19.11
CA LYS A 65 19.05 -10.89 -19.37
C LYS A 65 18.73 -11.64 -18.06
N GLN A 66 19.52 -11.41 -17.01
CA GLN A 66 19.29 -12.02 -15.70
C GLN A 66 17.93 -11.63 -15.12
N ILE A 67 17.59 -10.33 -15.11
CA ILE A 67 16.31 -9.86 -14.54
C ILE A 67 15.11 -10.26 -15.39
N THR A 68 15.28 -10.44 -16.71
CA THR A 68 14.24 -10.99 -17.59
C THR A 68 13.83 -12.40 -17.16
N GLY A 69 14.79 -13.25 -16.78
CA GLY A 69 14.52 -14.62 -16.34
C GLY A 69 14.09 -14.78 -14.89
N THR A 70 14.20 -13.74 -14.06
CA THR A 70 14.05 -13.88 -12.60
C THR A 70 13.17 -12.82 -11.96
N VAL A 71 13.37 -11.54 -12.27
CA VAL A 71 12.60 -10.42 -11.68
C VAL A 71 11.27 -10.25 -12.40
N LYS A 72 11.26 -10.25 -13.73
CA LYS A 72 10.04 -10.12 -14.54
C LYS A 72 8.97 -11.16 -14.16
N PRO A 73 9.24 -12.47 -14.12
CA PRO A 73 8.22 -13.46 -13.77
C PRO A 73 7.72 -13.33 -12.33
N VAL A 74 8.55 -12.86 -11.39
CA VAL A 74 8.13 -12.56 -10.02
C VAL A 74 7.10 -11.44 -10.02
N TYR A 75 7.41 -10.29 -10.63
CA TYR A 75 6.50 -9.15 -10.66
C TYR A 75 5.23 -9.40 -11.49
N ASP A 76 5.31 -10.20 -12.56
CA ASP A 76 4.12 -10.61 -13.31
C ASP A 76 3.15 -11.42 -12.43
N GLU A 77 3.68 -12.33 -11.60
CA GLU A 77 2.87 -13.11 -10.68
C GLU A 77 2.36 -12.26 -9.49
N GLU A 78 3.17 -11.36 -8.93
CA GLU A 78 2.73 -10.42 -7.88
C GLU A 78 1.60 -9.52 -8.37
N LYS A 79 1.70 -9.02 -9.62
CA LYS A 79 0.64 -8.23 -10.25
C LYS A 79 -0.62 -9.07 -10.46
N LYS A 80 -0.47 -10.31 -10.93
CA LYS A 80 -1.60 -11.25 -11.07
C LYS A 80 -2.30 -11.52 -9.73
N GLN A 81 -1.54 -11.62 -8.65
CA GLN A 81 -2.05 -11.79 -7.29
C GLN A 81 -2.50 -10.48 -6.64
N LYS A 82 -2.39 -9.35 -7.36
CA LYS A 82 -2.75 -8.00 -6.89
C LYS A 82 -1.99 -7.56 -5.64
N ILE A 83 -0.78 -8.09 -5.44
CA ILE A 83 0.14 -7.65 -4.38
C ILE A 83 0.71 -6.27 -4.75
N ILE A 84 1.03 -6.09 -6.03
CA ILE A 84 1.44 -4.82 -6.64
C ILE A 84 0.39 -4.40 -7.68
N LEU A 85 0.31 -3.11 -7.97
CA LEU A 85 -0.52 -2.56 -9.04
C LEU A 85 0.18 -2.70 -10.40
N ASP A 86 1.44 -2.28 -10.48
CA ASP A 86 2.26 -2.35 -11.68
C ASP A 86 3.76 -2.34 -11.34
N TYR A 87 4.61 -2.53 -12.35
CA TYR A 87 6.05 -2.31 -12.23
C TYR A 87 6.62 -1.77 -13.55
N LYS A 88 7.72 -1.02 -13.45
CA LYS A 88 8.43 -0.46 -14.60
C LYS A 88 9.93 -0.71 -14.46
N ILE A 89 10.59 -0.95 -15.58
CA ILE A 89 12.05 -1.06 -15.66
C ILE A 89 12.51 -0.02 -16.67
N LEU A 90 13.27 0.96 -16.19
CA LEU A 90 13.87 2.00 -17.01
C LEU A 90 15.36 1.68 -17.18
N ASN A 91 15.83 1.77 -18.42
CA ASN A 91 17.22 1.63 -18.80
C ASN A 91 17.65 2.95 -19.47
N GLY A 92 18.80 3.48 -19.09
CA GLY A 92 19.33 4.73 -19.63
C GLY A 92 20.82 4.87 -19.35
N GLU A 93 21.35 6.06 -19.63
CA GLU A 93 22.75 6.39 -19.35
C GLU A 93 22.91 6.88 -17.91
N ALA A 94 24.07 6.58 -17.31
CA ALA A 94 24.48 7.17 -16.04
C ALA A 94 25.06 8.57 -16.28
N SER A 95 24.63 9.56 -15.49
CA SER A 95 25.10 10.95 -15.62
C SER A 95 26.51 11.16 -15.08
N ASP A 96 26.97 10.32 -14.15
CA ASP A 96 28.33 10.31 -13.61
C ASP A 96 28.73 8.90 -13.09
N PRO A 97 30.01 8.66 -12.71
CA PRO A 97 30.46 7.34 -12.25
C PRO A 97 29.77 6.80 -10.98
N HIS A 98 29.05 7.61 -10.22
CA HIS A 98 28.28 7.25 -9.04
C HIS A 98 26.77 7.21 -9.31
N ASP A 99 26.35 7.35 -10.57
CA ASP A 99 24.94 7.30 -10.97
C ASP A 99 24.52 5.89 -11.40
N PHE A 100 23.20 5.66 -11.42
CA PHE A 100 22.58 4.43 -11.88
C PHE A 100 22.26 4.51 -13.37
N ASN A 101 22.23 3.36 -14.03
CA ASN A 101 21.79 3.22 -15.43
C ASN A 101 20.50 2.40 -15.54
N ILE A 102 20.08 1.73 -14.46
CA ILE A 102 18.83 0.98 -14.39
C ILE A 102 18.02 1.42 -13.16
N LEU A 103 16.72 1.65 -13.37
CA LEU A 103 15.75 1.94 -12.32
C LEU A 103 14.60 0.95 -12.39
N ILE A 104 14.38 0.21 -11.30
CA ILE A 104 13.21 -0.67 -11.15
C ILE A 104 12.22 0.03 -10.24
N LEU A 105 10.99 0.24 -10.74
CA LEU A 105 9.88 0.83 -10.00
C LEU A 105 8.81 -0.23 -9.76
N VAL A 106 8.32 -0.33 -8.52
CA VAL A 106 7.22 -1.22 -8.14
C VAL A 106 6.12 -0.38 -7.49
N GLU A 107 4.92 -0.46 -8.04
CA GLU A 107 3.76 0.31 -7.61
C GLU A 107 2.89 -0.48 -6.63
N TYR A 108 2.66 0.08 -5.47
CA TYR A 108 1.79 -0.46 -4.42
C TYR A 108 0.57 0.45 -4.26
N PRO A 109 -0.60 -0.10 -3.89
CA PRO A 109 -1.82 0.69 -3.79
C PRO A 109 -1.76 1.79 -2.73
N ASN A 110 -1.00 1.59 -1.65
CA ASN A 110 -0.84 2.54 -0.54
C ASN A 110 0.24 2.05 0.44
N TRP A 111 0.48 2.80 1.53
CA TRP A 111 1.46 2.43 2.57
C TRP A 111 1.07 1.20 3.41
N ALA A 112 -0.22 0.88 3.55
CA ALA A 112 -0.65 -0.32 4.28
C ALA A 112 -0.36 -1.61 3.49
N ALA A 113 -0.07 -1.53 2.19
CA ALA A 113 0.34 -2.69 1.39
C ALA A 113 1.63 -3.34 1.90
N PHE A 114 2.48 -2.58 2.59
CA PHE A 114 3.74 -3.03 3.16
C PHE A 114 3.55 -3.90 4.42
N ASP A 115 2.39 -3.83 5.06
CA ASP A 115 2.08 -4.67 6.21
C ASP A 115 2.01 -6.13 5.79
N ASN A 116 2.81 -6.97 6.45
CA ASN A 116 2.97 -8.40 6.16
C ASN A 116 3.33 -8.66 4.68
N LEU A 117 4.03 -7.72 4.03
CA LEU A 117 4.38 -7.86 2.62
C LEU A 117 5.24 -9.09 2.35
N ARG A 118 6.15 -9.42 3.28
CA ARG A 118 7.01 -10.60 3.18
C ARG A 118 6.19 -11.89 3.02
N ASP A 119 5.14 -12.05 3.82
CA ASP A 119 4.27 -13.23 3.81
C ASP A 119 3.51 -13.38 2.48
N LYS A 120 3.22 -12.26 1.82
CA LYS A 120 2.56 -12.23 0.50
C LYS A 120 3.55 -12.54 -0.63
N MET A 121 4.77 -12.03 -0.52
CA MET A 121 5.77 -12.07 -1.60
C MET A 121 6.59 -13.37 -1.60
N ASP A 122 6.98 -13.88 -0.44
CA ASP A 122 7.86 -15.05 -0.36
C ASP A 122 7.29 -16.31 -1.05
N PRO A 123 5.99 -16.63 -0.97
CA PRO A 123 5.41 -17.72 -1.75
C PRO A 123 5.54 -17.54 -3.26
N VAL A 124 5.37 -16.30 -3.75
CA VAL A 124 5.53 -15.97 -5.18
C VAL A 124 6.98 -16.14 -5.59
N ILE A 125 7.91 -15.59 -4.80
CA ILE A 125 9.32 -15.66 -5.14
C ILE A 125 9.83 -17.10 -5.04
N ALA A 126 9.39 -17.89 -4.04
CA ALA A 126 9.74 -19.30 -3.94
C ALA A 126 9.24 -20.11 -5.15
N LYS A 127 8.01 -19.84 -5.60
CA LYS A 127 7.42 -20.46 -6.79
C LYS A 127 8.21 -20.16 -8.07
N VAL A 128 8.76 -18.95 -8.20
CA VAL A 128 9.42 -18.51 -9.44
C VAL A 128 10.93 -18.73 -9.42
N MET A 129 11.60 -18.42 -8.30
CA MET A 129 13.06 -18.42 -8.16
C MET A 129 13.61 -19.63 -7.40
N GLY A 130 12.74 -20.46 -6.83
CA GLY A 130 13.15 -21.66 -6.08
C GLY A 130 13.52 -21.39 -4.63
N SER A 131 14.43 -22.20 -4.09
CA SER A 131 14.78 -22.19 -2.66
C SER A 131 15.48 -20.90 -2.23
N GLU A 132 15.49 -20.63 -0.93
CA GLU A 132 16.20 -19.48 -0.35
C GLU A 132 17.70 -19.50 -0.66
N GLU A 133 18.32 -20.68 -0.68
CA GLU A 133 19.71 -20.86 -1.07
C GLU A 133 19.96 -20.48 -2.53
N GLN A 134 19.11 -20.96 -3.47
CA GLN A 134 19.20 -20.59 -4.88
C GLN A 134 19.06 -19.07 -5.07
N ARG A 135 18.16 -18.44 -4.32
CA ARG A 135 17.98 -16.99 -4.32
C ARG A 135 19.20 -16.25 -3.79
N ARG A 136 19.79 -16.72 -2.69
CA ARG A 136 21.02 -16.15 -2.10
C ARG A 136 22.18 -16.24 -3.08
N ASP A 137 22.39 -17.41 -3.68
CA ASP A 137 23.51 -17.63 -4.61
C ASP A 137 23.36 -16.77 -5.86
N LEU A 138 22.14 -16.60 -6.37
CA LEU A 138 21.86 -15.66 -7.45
C LEU A 138 22.11 -14.21 -7.03
N ALA A 139 21.74 -13.82 -5.82
CA ALA A 139 22.00 -12.48 -5.31
C ALA A 139 23.51 -12.19 -5.21
N VAL A 140 24.31 -13.17 -4.77
CA VAL A 140 25.77 -13.08 -4.74
C VAL A 140 26.33 -12.93 -6.16
N LYS A 141 25.90 -13.77 -7.11
CA LYS A 141 26.33 -13.66 -8.53
C LYS A 141 26.00 -12.30 -9.14
N ARG A 142 24.93 -11.64 -8.69
CA ARG A 142 24.58 -10.30 -9.18
C ARG A 142 25.58 -9.23 -8.74
N LEU A 143 26.35 -9.45 -7.67
CA LEU A 143 27.43 -8.53 -7.25
C LEU A 143 28.56 -8.47 -8.28
N ASP A 144 28.70 -9.49 -9.12
CA ASP A 144 29.69 -9.51 -10.19
C ASP A 144 29.30 -8.62 -11.36
N VAL A 145 28.00 -8.35 -11.54
CA VAL A 145 27.47 -7.59 -12.69
C VAL A 145 26.89 -6.22 -12.34
N ARG A 146 26.53 -5.99 -11.07
CA ARG A 146 25.90 -4.73 -10.63
C ARG A 146 26.16 -4.39 -9.16
N GLU A 147 25.84 -3.14 -8.84
CA GLU A 147 25.73 -2.56 -7.51
C GLU A 147 24.32 -1.96 -7.35
N ILE A 148 23.75 -2.05 -6.15
CA ILE A 148 22.54 -1.31 -5.79
C ILE A 148 22.98 -0.03 -5.08
N LEU A 149 22.72 1.12 -5.69
CA LEU A 149 23.08 2.43 -5.12
C LEU A 149 22.09 2.86 -4.04
N GLY A 150 20.85 2.39 -4.13
CA GLY A 150 19.86 2.59 -3.09
C GLY A 150 18.47 2.12 -3.46
N THR A 151 17.60 2.11 -2.46
CA THR A 151 16.16 1.91 -2.61
C THR A 151 15.43 3.05 -1.93
N LYS A 152 14.46 3.63 -2.61
CA LYS A 152 13.65 4.73 -2.09
C LYS A 152 12.17 4.43 -2.29
N THR A 153 11.38 4.60 -1.25
CA THR A 153 9.93 4.49 -1.35
C THR A 153 9.31 5.88 -1.30
N MET A 154 8.45 6.20 -2.27
CA MET A 154 7.87 7.52 -2.46
C MET A 154 6.37 7.38 -2.74
N ARG A 155 5.61 8.42 -2.40
CA ARG A 155 4.18 8.49 -2.71
C ARG A 155 3.96 9.37 -3.92
N GLU A 156 3.17 8.88 -4.88
CA GLU A 156 2.70 9.70 -5.98
C GLU A 156 1.74 10.76 -5.45
N ILE A 157 1.88 11.99 -5.97
CA ILE A 157 0.96 13.07 -5.66
C ILE A 157 0.43 13.69 -6.96
N THR A 158 -0.83 14.11 -6.93
CA THR A 158 -1.45 14.89 -8.00
C THR A 158 -1.83 16.24 -7.45
N LEU A 159 -1.38 17.33 -8.08
CA LEU A 159 -1.71 18.69 -7.65
C LEU A 159 -3.20 18.97 -7.86
N LYS A 160 -3.79 19.81 -7.00
CA LYS A 160 -5.19 20.23 -7.09
C LYS A 160 -5.39 21.34 -8.14
#